data_AF-A0A3M8K9M4-F1
#
_entry.id   AF-A0A3M8K9M4-F1
#
_cell.length_a   1.000
_cell.length_b   1.000
_cell.length_c   1.000
_cell.angle_alpha   90.00
_cell.angle_beta   90.00
_cell.angle_gamma   90.00
#
_symmetry.space_group_name_H-M   'P 1'
#
loop_
_entity.id
_entity.type
_entity.pdbx_description
1 polymer ?
#
loop_
_entity_poly.entity_id
_entity_poly.type
_entity_poly.pdbx_seq_one_letter_code
_entity_poly.pdbx_strand_id
1 'polypeptide(L)'
;MPARRFLVLAVSTVVLSACSTSAEDSLTTEPTDPPESVASSAPTTAVAQESLELGEFDPEGDFELFDPCTEIPSDVLVAAGMGEAIWEPGYDRDLSVRCGFSAVDYEQNLGTFALTADRNTKEKLFERNLMIAEDIDSSIPGAYLHQLSVGNDSDCHAAVHTERGRFIVNYGEISTDRSLEEICGIALDQLEFLYEQMGEENGYFY
;
A
#
# COMPACT_ATOMS: atom_id res chain seq x y z
N MET A 1 -16.31 -14.68 60.57
CA MET A 1 -15.02 -14.48 61.26
C MET A 1 -14.06 -13.82 60.28
N PRO A 2 -13.44 -12.68 60.64
CA PRO A 2 -12.68 -11.85 59.71
C PRO A 2 -11.19 -12.17 59.76
N ALA A 3 -10.48 -12.01 58.65
CA ALA A 3 -9.02 -11.90 58.64
C ALA A 3 -8.59 -10.79 57.68
N ARG A 4 -8.54 -9.57 58.23
CA ARG A 4 -7.80 -8.40 57.75
C ARG A 4 -6.30 -8.64 57.96
N ARG A 5 -5.46 -8.48 56.94
CA ARG A 5 -4.02 -8.15 57.05
C ARG A 5 -3.61 -7.35 55.80
N PHE A 6 -3.59 -6.03 55.87
CA PHE A 6 -2.42 -5.15 56.13
C PHE A 6 -1.36 -5.13 54.99
N LEU A 7 -1.58 -4.21 54.04
CA LEU A 7 -0.71 -3.14 53.53
C LEU A 7 0.81 -3.24 53.76
N VAL A 8 1.59 -3.22 52.67
CA VAL A 8 2.90 -2.53 52.59
C VAL A 8 3.01 -1.83 51.22
N LEU A 9 2.97 -0.50 51.28
CA LEU A 9 3.38 0.43 50.21
C LEU A 9 4.91 0.43 50.11
N ALA A 10 5.44 0.31 48.89
CA ALA A 10 6.82 0.67 48.58
C ALA A 10 6.81 1.59 47.36
N VAL A 11 6.81 2.89 47.61
CA VAL A 11 7.05 3.95 46.63
C VAL A 11 8.56 4.16 46.60
N SER A 12 9.20 3.91 45.46
CA SER A 12 10.61 4.22 45.23
C SER A 12 10.71 5.16 44.03
N THR A 13 10.69 6.46 44.31
CA THR A 13 11.04 7.53 43.38
C THR A 13 12.56 7.61 43.25
N VAL A 14 13.10 7.37 42.06
CA VAL A 14 14.49 7.69 41.73
C VAL A 14 14.50 9.03 41.00
N VAL A 15 14.98 10.06 41.70
CA VAL A 15 15.31 11.37 41.16
C VAL A 15 16.77 11.33 40.74
N LEU A 16 17.06 11.54 39.45
CA LEU A 16 18.41 11.86 38.98
C LEU A 16 18.40 13.26 38.38
N SER A 17 19.07 14.13 39.11
CA SER A 17 19.27 15.55 38.89
C SER A 17 20.54 15.80 38.07
N ALA A 18 20.41 16.71 37.12
CA ALA A 18 21.38 17.71 36.65
C ALA A 18 22.72 17.28 36.02
N CYS A 19 22.97 17.81 34.82
CA CYS A 19 24.01 18.83 34.62
C CYS A 19 23.71 19.62 33.32
N SER A 20 23.18 20.83 33.48
CA SER A 20 23.34 21.90 32.50
C SER A 20 24.70 22.55 32.75
N THR A 21 25.49 22.79 31.71
CA THR A 21 26.52 23.83 31.74
C THR A 21 26.27 24.76 30.55
N SER A 22 26.09 26.03 30.87
CA SER A 22 25.89 27.12 29.92
C SER A 22 27.24 27.79 29.64
N ALA A 23 27.25 28.52 28.52
CA ALA A 23 28.37 29.17 27.88
C ALA A 23 29.09 30.22 28.74
N GLU A 24 30.41 30.36 28.52
CA GLU A 24 31.20 31.62 28.50
C GLU A 24 32.37 31.38 27.51
N ASP A 25 32.37 32.00 26.34
CA ASP A 25 32.99 33.29 25.99
C ASP A 25 34.49 33.21 25.64
N SER A 26 34.82 33.55 24.39
CA SER A 26 35.83 34.55 23.98
C SER A 26 36.43 34.24 22.60
N LEU A 27 36.38 35.26 21.75
CA LEU A 27 36.92 35.32 20.39
C LEU A 27 38.45 35.12 20.35
N THR A 28 38.96 34.51 19.28
CA THR A 28 40.07 35.06 18.47
C THR A 28 40.15 34.37 17.11
N THR A 29 40.27 35.21 16.09
CA THR A 29 40.32 34.97 14.65
C THR A 29 41.69 34.47 14.17
N GLU A 30 41.71 33.47 13.28
CA GLU A 30 42.54 33.46 12.06
C GLU A 30 41.92 32.50 11.01
N PRO A 31 42.01 32.80 9.70
CA PRO A 31 41.30 32.09 8.65
C PRO A 31 42.11 30.89 8.15
N THR A 32 41.56 29.69 8.32
CA THR A 32 42.05 28.49 7.65
C THR A 32 40.98 28.06 6.66
N ASP A 33 41.39 27.96 5.39
CA ASP A 33 40.63 27.45 4.24
C ASP A 33 39.63 26.35 4.61
N PRO A 34 38.36 26.43 4.15
CA PRO A 34 37.46 25.29 4.21
C PRO A 34 37.98 24.21 3.27
N PRO A 35 38.10 22.94 3.71
CA PRO A 35 38.28 21.85 2.78
C PRO A 35 37.04 21.79 1.87
N GLU A 36 37.34 21.72 0.58
CA GLU A 36 36.47 21.40 -0.54
C GLU A 36 35.30 20.50 -0.09
N SER A 37 34.10 21.09 -0.03
CA SER A 37 32.86 20.33 0.12
C SER A 37 32.63 19.55 -1.15
N VAL A 38 33.14 18.33 -1.19
CA VAL A 38 32.59 17.26 -2.03
C VAL A 38 31.23 16.90 -1.44
N ALA A 39 30.22 17.72 -1.78
CA ALA A 39 28.84 17.29 -1.70
C ALA A 39 28.70 16.14 -2.70
N SER A 40 28.83 14.93 -2.16
CA SER A 40 28.51 13.69 -2.84
C SER A 40 27.03 13.75 -3.18
N SER A 41 26.73 14.17 -4.41
CA SER A 41 25.43 13.97 -5.02
C SER A 41 25.23 12.45 -5.12
N ALA A 42 24.66 11.85 -4.08
CA ALA A 42 24.08 10.53 -4.21
C ALA A 42 23.04 10.63 -5.34
N PRO A 43 23.08 9.76 -6.35
CA PRO A 43 22.03 9.74 -7.33
C PRO A 43 20.74 9.35 -6.59
N THR A 44 19.82 10.29 -6.43
CA THR A 44 18.41 9.94 -6.34
C THR A 44 18.10 9.23 -7.66
N THR A 45 18.19 7.91 -7.65
CA THR A 45 17.55 7.09 -8.66
C THR A 45 16.05 7.35 -8.50
N ALA A 46 15.55 8.35 -9.23
CA ALA A 46 14.13 8.43 -9.49
C ALA A 46 13.79 7.14 -10.24
N VAL A 47 13.13 6.21 -9.55
CA VAL A 47 12.43 5.11 -10.22
C VAL A 47 11.41 5.82 -11.09
N ALA A 48 11.57 5.71 -12.41
CA ALA A 48 10.59 6.25 -13.33
C ALA A 48 9.25 5.55 -13.01
N GLN A 49 8.23 6.34 -12.69
CA GLN A 49 6.89 5.82 -12.50
C GLN A 49 6.37 5.42 -13.87
N GLU A 50 6.31 4.11 -14.13
CA GLU A 50 5.65 3.59 -15.32
C GLU A 50 4.14 3.61 -15.08
N SER A 51 3.41 4.21 -16.01
CA SER A 51 1.96 4.36 -15.90
C SER A 51 1.24 3.03 -16.07
N LEU A 52 0.09 2.86 -15.41
CA LEU A 52 -0.84 1.77 -15.71
C LEU A 52 -1.51 2.01 -17.07
N GLU A 53 -0.91 1.51 -18.14
CA GLU A 53 -1.45 1.63 -19.49
C GLU A 53 -2.61 0.65 -19.70
N LEU A 54 -3.85 1.17 -19.72
CA LEU A 54 -5.01 0.37 -20.13
C LEU A 54 -4.91 0.03 -21.62
N GLY A 55 -5.15 -1.23 -21.97
CA GLY A 55 -5.07 -1.67 -23.35
C GLY A 55 -5.56 -3.09 -23.56
N GLU A 56 -5.30 -3.61 -24.76
CA GLU A 56 -5.67 -4.98 -25.12
C GLU A 56 -4.80 -5.97 -24.34
N PHE A 57 -5.44 -6.76 -23.48
CA PHE A 57 -4.75 -7.76 -22.68
C PHE A 57 -4.66 -9.10 -23.41
N ASP A 58 -3.44 -9.51 -23.77
CA ASP A 58 -3.13 -10.86 -24.27
C ASP A 58 -2.43 -11.68 -23.16
N PRO A 59 -3.11 -12.63 -22.50
CA PRO A 59 -2.53 -13.42 -21.41
C PRO A 59 -1.32 -14.27 -21.83
N GLU A 60 -1.14 -14.59 -23.12
CA GLU A 60 -0.03 -15.38 -23.64
C GLU A 60 1.03 -14.51 -24.34
N GLY A 61 0.87 -13.19 -24.31
CA GLY A 61 1.78 -12.22 -24.94
C GLY A 61 3.17 -12.18 -24.30
N ASP A 62 4.15 -11.62 -25.00
CA ASP A 62 5.50 -11.41 -24.47
C ASP A 62 5.58 -10.03 -23.81
N PHE A 63 5.28 -9.96 -22.52
CA PHE A 63 5.33 -8.74 -21.72
C PHE A 63 5.80 -9.04 -20.29
N GLU A 64 6.38 -8.02 -19.65
CA GLU A 64 6.71 -8.04 -18.23
C GLU A 64 5.51 -7.52 -17.43
N LEU A 65 5.07 -8.29 -16.42
CA LEU A 65 4.00 -7.87 -15.52
C LEU A 65 4.36 -6.55 -14.85
N PHE A 66 3.36 -5.69 -14.65
CA PHE A 66 3.48 -4.59 -13.71
C PHE A 66 3.83 -5.13 -12.32
N ASP A 67 4.88 -4.61 -11.68
CA ASP A 67 5.26 -4.96 -10.30
C ASP A 67 4.72 -3.90 -9.32
N PRO A 68 3.53 -4.11 -8.73
CA PRO A 68 2.95 -3.12 -7.82
C PRO A 68 3.73 -2.97 -6.50
N CYS A 69 4.71 -3.84 -6.24
CA CYS A 69 5.48 -3.86 -5.02
C CYS A 69 6.73 -2.99 -5.10
N THR A 70 7.16 -2.66 -6.31
CA THR A 70 8.35 -1.82 -6.56
C THR A 70 8.08 -0.61 -7.43
N GLU A 71 7.07 -0.67 -8.33
CA GLU A 71 6.75 0.41 -9.26
C GLU A 71 5.81 1.47 -8.68
N ILE A 72 5.01 1.13 -7.66
CA ILE A 72 4.15 2.12 -6.97
C ILE A 72 4.98 2.81 -5.87
N PRO A 73 5.12 4.14 -5.91
CA PRO A 73 5.83 4.88 -4.87
C PRO A 73 5.21 4.69 -3.48
N SER A 74 6.05 4.67 -2.45
CA SER A 74 5.60 4.45 -1.07
C SER A 74 4.63 5.51 -0.57
N ASP A 75 4.79 6.75 -1.00
CA ASP A 75 3.91 7.88 -0.66
C ASP A 75 2.54 7.76 -1.35
N VAL A 76 2.50 7.26 -2.59
CA VAL A 76 1.26 6.91 -3.29
C VAL A 76 0.53 5.77 -2.57
N LEU A 77 1.26 4.72 -2.15
CA LEU A 77 0.68 3.62 -1.36
C LEU A 77 0.06 4.14 -0.04
N VAL A 78 0.78 4.99 0.69
CA VAL A 78 0.27 5.58 1.95
C VAL A 78 -0.94 6.47 1.69
N ALA A 79 -0.94 7.25 0.62
CA ALA A 79 -2.09 8.07 0.23
C ALA A 79 -3.30 7.22 -0.17
N ALA A 80 -3.07 6.03 -0.75
CA ALA A 80 -4.08 5.01 -1.04
C ALA A 80 -4.51 4.19 0.21
N GLY A 81 -4.18 4.67 1.42
CA GLY A 81 -4.56 4.01 2.66
C GLY A 81 -3.81 2.71 2.96
N MET A 82 -2.72 2.41 2.24
CA MET A 82 -1.88 1.23 2.45
C MET A 82 -0.73 1.53 3.39
N GLY A 83 -0.67 0.79 4.50
CA GLY A 83 0.24 1.02 5.61
C GLY A 83 1.49 0.18 5.52
N GLU A 84 1.94 -0.35 6.65
CA GLU A 84 3.11 -1.21 6.68
C GLU A 84 2.88 -2.49 5.89
N ALA A 85 3.91 -2.94 5.17
CA ALA A 85 3.91 -4.24 4.52
C ALA A 85 3.81 -5.36 5.58
N ILE A 86 2.90 -6.30 5.35
CA ILE A 86 2.57 -7.35 6.33
C ILE A 86 3.13 -8.73 5.95
N TRP A 87 3.66 -8.89 4.73
CA TRP A 87 4.43 -10.04 4.29
C TRP A 87 5.42 -9.66 3.18
N GLU A 88 6.42 -10.52 2.96
CA GLU A 88 7.33 -10.38 1.82
C GLU A 88 6.57 -10.48 0.49
N PRO A 89 6.93 -9.68 -0.53
CA PRO A 89 6.32 -9.81 -1.85
C PRO A 89 6.48 -11.22 -2.41
N GLY A 90 5.39 -11.76 -2.94
CA GLY A 90 5.35 -13.06 -3.60
C GLY A 90 5.52 -12.89 -5.11
N TYR A 91 6.43 -13.66 -5.69
CA TYR A 91 6.67 -13.71 -7.13
C TYR A 91 6.50 -15.14 -7.61
N ASP A 92 5.52 -15.37 -8.50
CA ASP A 92 5.38 -16.64 -9.22
C ASP A 92 5.91 -16.47 -10.64
N ARG A 93 7.24 -16.39 -10.76
CA ARG A 93 7.93 -16.14 -12.03
C ARG A 93 7.34 -14.91 -12.74
N ASP A 94 6.88 -15.11 -13.96
CA ASP A 94 6.20 -14.15 -14.83
C ASP A 94 4.67 -14.26 -14.76
N LEU A 95 4.10 -15.12 -13.89
CA LEU A 95 2.66 -15.39 -13.82
C LEU A 95 1.91 -14.47 -12.86
N SER A 96 2.53 -14.11 -11.74
CA SER A 96 1.94 -13.17 -10.78
C SER A 96 2.97 -12.52 -9.86
N VAL A 97 2.66 -11.29 -9.44
CA VAL A 97 3.37 -10.53 -8.42
C VAL A 97 2.36 -10.04 -7.39
N ARG A 98 2.65 -10.19 -6.09
CA ARG A 98 1.75 -9.77 -5.01
C ARG A 98 2.48 -9.21 -3.80
N CYS A 99 1.99 -8.10 -3.28
CA CYS A 99 2.37 -7.52 -1.98
C CYS A 99 1.12 -7.28 -1.15
N GLY A 100 1.30 -7.08 0.15
CA GLY A 100 0.19 -6.73 1.01
C GLY A 100 0.58 -5.85 2.17
N PHE A 101 -0.42 -5.09 2.59
CA PHE A 101 -0.28 -3.96 3.47
C PHE A 101 -1.38 -4.00 4.53
N SER A 102 -1.06 -3.51 5.72
CA SER A 102 -2.09 -3.11 6.69
C SER A 102 -2.91 -1.96 6.11
N ALA A 103 -4.17 -1.82 6.50
CA ALA A 103 -4.93 -0.61 6.20
C ALA A 103 -4.57 0.50 7.20
N VAL A 104 -4.14 1.67 6.73
CA VAL A 104 -3.69 2.79 7.59
C VAL A 104 -4.83 3.36 8.42
N ASP A 105 -6.00 3.53 7.80
CA ASP A 105 -7.12 4.21 8.44
C ASP A 105 -8.45 3.68 7.92
N TYR A 106 -9.15 2.90 8.75
CA TYR A 106 -10.60 2.79 8.70
C TYR A 106 -11.09 2.63 10.15
N GLU A 107 -10.75 3.65 10.94
CA GLU A 107 -11.02 3.90 12.36
C GLU A 107 -10.52 2.88 13.42
N GLN A 108 -10.25 1.59 13.13
CA GLN A 108 -9.79 0.63 14.17
C GLN A 108 -8.86 -0.54 13.75
N ASN A 109 -8.03 -0.46 12.68
CA ASN A 109 -7.15 -1.57 12.23
C ASN A 109 -7.92 -2.87 11.89
N LEU A 110 -8.85 -2.78 10.94
CA LEU A 110 -9.87 -3.80 10.70
C LEU A 110 -9.68 -4.61 9.41
N GLY A 111 -8.59 -4.42 8.66
CA GLY A 111 -8.44 -5.07 7.37
C GLY A 111 -7.03 -5.00 6.79
N THR A 112 -6.85 -5.65 5.66
CA THR A 112 -5.59 -5.73 4.92
C THR A 112 -5.84 -5.44 3.45
N PHE A 113 -4.91 -4.74 2.82
CA PHE A 113 -4.85 -4.62 1.37
C PHE A 113 -3.88 -5.64 0.78
N ALA A 114 -4.18 -6.09 -0.43
CA ALA A 114 -3.20 -6.74 -1.27
C ALA A 114 -3.25 -6.17 -2.68
N LEU A 115 -2.07 -5.90 -3.23
CA LEU A 115 -1.90 -5.54 -4.62
C LEU A 115 -1.41 -6.75 -5.38
N THR A 116 -2.04 -7.04 -6.52
CA THR A 116 -1.65 -8.18 -7.35
C THR A 116 -1.63 -7.78 -8.81
N ALA A 117 -0.56 -8.17 -9.52
CA ALA A 117 -0.54 -8.22 -10.97
C ALA A 117 -0.48 -9.69 -11.41
N ASP A 118 -1.31 -10.10 -12.37
CA ASP A 118 -1.29 -11.46 -12.89
C ASP A 118 -1.69 -11.57 -14.37
N ARG A 119 -1.57 -12.78 -14.92
CA ARG A 119 -1.95 -13.10 -16.31
C ARG A 119 -3.35 -13.72 -16.44
N ASN A 120 -4.23 -13.57 -15.45
CA ASN A 120 -5.56 -14.19 -15.50
C ASN A 120 -6.55 -13.35 -16.32
N THR A 121 -7.39 -14.05 -17.10
CA THR A 121 -8.45 -13.43 -17.89
C THR A 121 -9.75 -13.28 -17.09
N LYS A 122 -10.69 -12.44 -17.55
CA LYS A 122 -12.02 -12.32 -16.95
C LYS A 122 -12.81 -13.62 -17.08
N GLU A 123 -12.68 -14.31 -18.21
CA GLU A 123 -13.40 -15.55 -18.51
C GLU A 123 -13.11 -16.64 -17.47
N LYS A 124 -11.85 -16.77 -17.02
CA LYS A 124 -11.48 -17.71 -15.97
C LYS A 124 -12.22 -17.46 -14.65
N LEU A 125 -12.51 -16.20 -14.33
CA LEU A 125 -13.29 -15.85 -13.12
C LEU A 125 -14.77 -16.16 -13.32
N PHE A 126 -15.31 -15.86 -14.50
CA PHE A 126 -16.70 -16.16 -14.84
C PHE A 126 -16.97 -17.68 -14.80
N GLU A 127 -16.13 -18.49 -15.45
CA GLU A 127 -16.24 -19.94 -15.49
C GLU A 127 -16.19 -20.59 -14.10
N ARG A 128 -15.50 -19.94 -13.14
CA ARG A 128 -15.36 -20.40 -11.76
C ARG A 128 -16.41 -19.82 -10.82
N ASN A 129 -17.36 -19.04 -11.32
CA ASN A 129 -18.38 -18.35 -10.54
C ASN A 129 -17.77 -17.44 -9.44
N LEU A 130 -16.66 -16.78 -9.78
CA LEU A 130 -15.92 -15.88 -8.91
C LEU A 130 -16.20 -14.39 -9.21
N MET A 131 -16.88 -14.11 -10.32
CA MET A 131 -17.27 -12.75 -10.70
C MET A 131 -18.38 -12.24 -9.77
N ILE A 132 -18.21 -11.03 -9.23
CA ILE A 132 -19.23 -10.33 -8.46
C ILE A 132 -20.00 -9.38 -9.39
N ALA A 133 -19.29 -8.53 -10.14
CA ALA A 133 -19.88 -7.57 -11.07
C ALA A 133 -18.88 -7.22 -12.18
N GLU A 134 -19.35 -7.10 -13.42
CA GLU A 134 -18.52 -6.78 -14.60
C GLU A 134 -18.73 -5.34 -15.11
N ASP A 135 -19.97 -4.85 -15.07
CA ASP A 135 -20.34 -3.50 -15.49
C ASP A 135 -20.62 -2.63 -14.25
N ILE A 136 -19.55 -2.21 -13.58
CA ILE A 136 -19.63 -1.34 -12.40
C ILE A 136 -19.56 0.14 -12.78
N ASP A 137 -20.13 0.99 -11.94
CA ASP A 137 -19.92 2.44 -12.03
C ASP A 137 -18.52 2.74 -11.50
N SER A 138 -17.57 2.98 -12.41
CA SER A 138 -16.17 3.25 -12.08
C SER A 138 -15.57 4.28 -13.02
N SER A 139 -14.64 5.08 -12.52
CA SER A 139 -13.82 6.00 -13.32
C SER A 139 -12.88 5.27 -14.29
N ILE A 140 -12.59 3.98 -14.03
CA ILE A 140 -11.71 3.13 -14.83
C ILE A 140 -12.53 2.33 -15.85
N PRO A 141 -12.35 2.56 -17.16
CA PRO A 141 -13.02 1.77 -18.18
C PRO A 141 -12.68 0.28 -18.07
N GLY A 142 -13.70 -0.56 -17.96
CA GLY A 142 -13.54 -2.01 -17.93
C GLY A 142 -13.07 -2.58 -16.58
N ALA A 143 -13.08 -1.78 -15.52
CA ALA A 143 -12.93 -2.28 -14.16
C ALA A 143 -14.09 -3.22 -13.78
N TYR A 144 -13.81 -4.15 -12.88
CA TYR A 144 -14.78 -5.16 -12.45
C TYR A 144 -14.44 -5.69 -11.04
N LEU A 145 -15.41 -6.36 -10.42
CA LEU A 145 -15.31 -6.89 -9.06
C LEU A 145 -15.38 -8.42 -9.06
N HIS A 146 -14.53 -9.05 -8.25
CA HIS A 146 -14.52 -10.49 -8.06
C HIS A 146 -14.09 -10.89 -6.64
N GLN A 147 -14.21 -12.18 -6.34
CA GLN A 147 -13.73 -12.81 -5.11
C GLN A 147 -12.88 -14.04 -5.45
N LEU A 148 -12.11 -14.54 -4.48
CA LEU A 148 -11.34 -15.79 -4.66
C LEU A 148 -12.04 -17.03 -4.09
N SER A 149 -13.15 -16.85 -3.38
CA SER A 149 -13.95 -17.93 -2.83
C SER A 149 -15.43 -17.59 -2.87
N VAL A 150 -16.25 -18.53 -3.33
CA VAL A 150 -17.70 -18.31 -3.44
C VAL A 150 -18.33 -18.19 -2.05
N GLY A 151 -19.05 -17.10 -1.82
CA GLY A 151 -19.73 -16.83 -0.55
C GLY A 151 -18.79 -16.35 0.56
N ASN A 152 -17.60 -15.84 0.18
CA ASN A 152 -16.77 -15.11 1.12
C ASN A 152 -17.14 -13.62 1.08
N ASP A 153 -17.88 -13.17 2.09
CA ASP A 153 -18.30 -11.77 2.19
C ASP A 153 -17.25 -10.91 2.92
N SER A 154 -16.08 -11.45 3.26
CA SER A 154 -15.00 -10.75 3.98
C SER A 154 -13.87 -10.25 3.08
N ASP A 155 -13.89 -10.54 1.78
CA ASP A 155 -12.90 -10.01 0.84
C ASP A 155 -13.52 -9.64 -0.50
N CYS A 156 -12.98 -8.59 -1.12
CA CYS A 156 -13.35 -8.21 -2.48
C CYS A 156 -12.11 -7.76 -3.25
N HIS A 157 -12.17 -7.96 -4.57
CA HIS A 157 -11.07 -7.70 -5.49
C HIS A 157 -11.59 -6.82 -6.63
N ALA A 158 -11.17 -5.56 -6.65
CA ALA A 158 -11.35 -4.68 -7.79
C ALA A 158 -10.20 -4.89 -8.76
N ALA A 159 -10.51 -5.07 -10.05
CA ALA A 159 -9.50 -5.41 -11.04
C ALA A 159 -9.75 -4.71 -12.37
N VAL A 160 -8.66 -4.47 -13.10
CA VAL A 160 -8.67 -3.96 -14.47
C VAL A 160 -7.57 -4.65 -15.28
N HIS A 161 -7.82 -4.82 -16.58
CA HIS A 161 -6.83 -5.32 -17.53
C HIS A 161 -6.00 -4.18 -18.13
N THR A 162 -4.69 -4.36 -18.14
CA THR A 162 -3.69 -3.42 -18.69
C THR A 162 -2.87 -4.13 -19.77
N GLU A 163 -2.06 -3.39 -20.52
CA GLU A 163 -1.11 -3.99 -21.48
C GLU A 163 -0.05 -4.88 -20.79
N ARG A 164 0.26 -4.57 -19.52
CA ARG A 164 1.23 -5.30 -18.68
C ARG A 164 0.56 -6.27 -17.70
N GLY A 165 -0.59 -6.80 -18.08
CA GLY A 165 -1.32 -7.80 -17.29
C GLY A 165 -2.54 -7.24 -16.58
N ARG A 166 -3.16 -8.08 -15.74
CA ARG A 166 -4.28 -7.66 -14.91
C ARG A 166 -3.78 -7.05 -13.61
N PHE A 167 -4.20 -5.84 -13.30
CA PHE A 167 -3.93 -5.19 -12.01
C PHE A 167 -5.14 -5.32 -11.08
N ILE A 168 -4.88 -5.63 -9.81
CA ILE A 168 -5.89 -5.99 -8.82
C ILE A 168 -5.58 -5.29 -7.49
N VAL A 169 -6.59 -4.63 -6.94
CA VAL A 169 -6.61 -4.18 -5.55
C VAL A 169 -7.60 -5.05 -4.79
N ASN A 170 -7.10 -5.74 -3.76
CA ASN A 170 -7.91 -6.51 -2.84
C ASN A 170 -8.00 -5.80 -1.51
N TYR A 171 -9.22 -5.76 -0.94
CA TYR A 171 -9.43 -5.46 0.46
C TYR A 171 -10.03 -6.67 1.15
N GLY A 172 -9.40 -7.09 2.25
CA GLY A 172 -9.88 -8.15 3.13
C GLY A 172 -10.18 -7.58 4.51
N GLU A 173 -11.38 -7.80 5.01
CA GLU A 173 -11.84 -7.35 6.32
C GLU A 173 -11.62 -8.44 7.39
N ILE A 174 -11.09 -8.03 8.54
CA ILE A 174 -10.83 -8.86 9.72
C ILE A 174 -12.00 -8.79 10.70
N SER A 175 -12.61 -7.62 10.91
CA SER A 175 -13.80 -7.46 11.75
C SER A 175 -15.05 -7.52 10.88
N THR A 176 -15.84 -8.58 10.97
CA THR A 176 -16.99 -8.87 10.08
C THR A 176 -18.18 -7.91 10.25
N ASP A 177 -17.93 -6.61 10.14
CA ASP A 177 -18.86 -5.53 10.49
C ASP A 177 -19.40 -4.84 9.24
N ARG A 178 -18.70 -4.91 8.10
CA ARG A 178 -19.14 -4.33 6.83
C ARG A 178 -19.81 -5.37 5.95
N SER A 179 -20.66 -4.89 5.06
CA SER A 179 -21.23 -5.67 3.98
C SER A 179 -20.21 -5.89 2.84
N LEU A 180 -20.44 -6.92 2.02
CA LEU A 180 -19.63 -7.16 0.82
C LEU A 180 -19.60 -5.94 -0.12
N GLU A 181 -20.73 -5.21 -0.23
CA GLU A 181 -20.83 -4.00 -1.05
C GLU A 181 -19.87 -2.91 -0.54
N GLU A 182 -19.82 -2.68 0.77
CA GLU A 182 -18.89 -1.71 1.39
C GLU A 182 -17.42 -2.15 1.23
N ILE A 183 -17.13 -3.44 1.39
CA ILE A 183 -15.78 -4.00 1.20
C ILE A 183 -15.33 -3.84 -0.26
N CYS A 184 -16.22 -4.10 -1.22
CA CYS A 184 -15.93 -3.89 -2.63
C CYS A 184 -15.77 -2.40 -2.98
N GLY A 185 -16.56 -1.52 -2.36
CA GLY A 185 -16.39 -0.07 -2.51
C GLY A 185 -14.99 0.37 -2.09
N ILE A 186 -14.51 -0.10 -0.94
CA ILE A 186 -13.14 0.19 -0.47
C ILE A 186 -12.09 -0.29 -1.48
N ALA A 187 -12.23 -1.51 -2.01
CA ALA A 187 -11.28 -2.03 -3.00
C ALA A 187 -11.31 -1.22 -4.31
N LEU A 188 -12.50 -0.82 -4.76
CA LEU A 188 -12.68 -0.04 -5.99
C LEU A 188 -12.12 1.37 -5.84
N ASP A 189 -12.46 2.07 -4.76
CA ASP A 189 -11.99 3.43 -4.49
C ASP A 189 -10.45 3.50 -4.55
N GLN A 190 -9.77 2.48 -3.99
CA GLN A 190 -8.30 2.44 -4.01
C GLN A 190 -7.73 2.03 -5.36
N LEU A 191 -8.43 1.20 -6.15
CA LEU A 191 -8.04 0.94 -7.53
C LEU A 191 -8.12 2.22 -8.37
N GLU A 192 -9.21 2.98 -8.23
CA GLU A 192 -9.43 4.27 -8.90
C GLU A 192 -8.36 5.30 -8.53
N PHE A 193 -8.10 5.46 -7.23
CA PHE A 193 -7.05 6.34 -6.75
C PHE A 193 -5.68 5.98 -7.33
N LEU A 194 -5.30 4.70 -7.28
CA LEU A 194 -4.00 4.24 -7.81
C LEU A 194 -3.92 4.43 -9.33
N TYR A 195 -5.01 4.19 -10.04
CA TYR A 195 -5.07 4.40 -11.48
C TYR A 195 -4.90 5.88 -11.84
N GLU A 196 -5.56 6.79 -11.13
CA GLU A 196 -5.42 8.24 -11.32
C GLU A 196 -3.98 8.68 -11.05
N GLN A 197 -3.40 8.31 -9.90
CA GLN A 197 -2.03 8.69 -9.55
C GLN A 197 -0.98 8.15 -10.54
N MET A 198 -1.19 6.95 -11.08
CA MET A 198 -0.29 6.35 -12.06
C MET A 198 -0.56 6.80 -13.50
N GLY A 199 -1.73 7.38 -13.78
CA GLY A 199 -2.07 7.97 -15.08
C GLY A 199 -1.70 9.46 -15.21
N GLU A 200 -1.74 10.22 -14.11
CA GLU A 200 -1.58 11.68 -14.10
C GLU A 200 -0.16 12.17 -14.42
N GLU A 201 0.88 11.34 -14.28
CA GLU A 201 2.23 11.73 -14.68
C GLU A 201 2.43 11.85 -16.21
N ASN A 202 1.42 11.46 -17.00
CA ASN A 202 1.45 11.56 -18.47
C ASN A 202 0.67 12.74 -19.05
N GLY A 203 0.14 13.67 -18.25
CA GLY A 203 -0.33 14.96 -18.76
C GLY A 203 -1.42 14.88 -19.85
N TYR A 204 -2.37 13.96 -19.71
CA TYR A 204 -3.55 13.91 -20.58
C TYR A 204 -4.85 14.16 -19.80
N PHE A 205 -5.07 15.43 -19.46
CA PHE A 205 -6.41 15.99 -19.35
C PHE A 205 -6.42 17.36 -20.05
N TYR A 206 -7.11 17.43 -21.19
CA TYR A 206 -7.57 18.67 -21.83
C TYR A 206 -9.09 18.73 -21.74
#